data_AF-A0A4P7S211-F1
#
_entry.id   AF-A0A4P7S211-F1
#
_cell.length_a   1.000
_cell.length_b   1.000
_cell.length_c   1.000
_cell.angle_alpha   90.00
_cell.angle_beta   90.00
_cell.angle_gamma   90.00
#
_symmetry.space_group_name_H-M   'P 1'
#
loop_
_entity.id
_entity.type
_entity.pdbx_description
1 polymer ?
#
loop_
_entity_poly.entity_id
_entity_poly.type
_entity_poly.pdbx_seq_one_letter_code
_entity_poly.pdbx_strand_id
1 'polypeptide(L)'
;MSAGDAIWDQPATLTRKHEEREGVELPPLPEEEAAPRPLREILPAFVAASPAERQQYRLILENGQAFSADDISELLQRPDSPFR
;
A
#
# COMPACT_ATOMS: atom_id res chain seq x y z
N MET A 1 -9.09 15.04 20.96
CA MET A 1 -9.05 13.73 20.28
C MET A 1 -7.93 13.82 19.28
N SER A 2 -6.86 13.06 19.49
CA SER A 2 -5.60 13.22 18.77
C SER A 2 -5.77 12.76 17.33
N ALA A 3 -5.50 13.65 16.36
CA ALA A 3 -5.59 13.36 14.93
C ALA A 3 -4.57 12.31 14.42
N GLY A 4 -3.73 11.76 15.31
CA GLY A 4 -2.68 10.78 14.99
C GLY A 4 -3.19 9.39 14.65
N ASP A 5 -4.26 8.92 15.30
CA ASP A 5 -4.83 7.59 15.01
C ASP A 5 -5.69 7.57 13.74
N ALA A 6 -6.19 8.74 13.31
CA ALA A 6 -7.18 8.82 12.24
C ALA A 6 -6.62 8.39 10.88
N ILE A 7 -5.32 8.54 10.62
CA ILE A 7 -4.73 8.19 9.33
C ILE A 7 -4.58 6.68 9.15
N TRP A 8 -4.25 5.94 10.21
CA TRP A 8 -4.03 4.49 10.17
C TRP A 8 -5.32 3.70 9.92
N ASP A 9 -6.45 4.34 10.21
CA ASP A 9 -7.79 3.82 10.04
C ASP A 9 -8.39 4.19 8.68
N GLN A 10 -7.67 4.99 7.87
CA GLN A 10 -8.16 5.41 6.57
C GLN A 10 -8.20 4.23 5.60
N PRO A 11 -9.33 4.06 4.87
CA PRO A 11 -9.47 3.06 3.85
C PRO A 11 -8.58 3.39 2.64
N ALA A 12 -7.79 2.40 2.23
CA ALA A 12 -6.89 2.52 1.11
C ALA A 12 -6.60 1.16 0.49
N THR A 13 -6.04 1.18 -0.71
CA THR A 13 -5.65 -0.01 -1.44
C THR A 13 -4.15 0.00 -1.67
N LEU A 14 -3.48 -1.07 -1.23
CA LEU A 14 -2.07 -1.30 -1.53
C LEU A 14 -1.96 -2.12 -2.82
N THR A 15 -1.48 -1.49 -3.88
CA THR A 15 -1.26 -2.11 -5.19
C THR A 15 0.22 -2.40 -5.40
N ARG A 16 0.53 -3.49 -6.11
CA ARG A 16 1.89 -3.80 -6.57
C ARG A 16 1.90 -3.67 -8.09
N LYS A 17 2.88 -2.94 -8.64
CA LYS A 17 3.16 -2.98 -10.07
C LYS A 17 3.50 -4.42 -10.44
N HIS A 18 2.62 -5.09 -11.19
CA HIS A 18 3.01 -6.30 -11.90
C HIS A 18 4.01 -5.89 -12.97
N GLU A 19 5.19 -6.51 -12.96
CA GLU A 19 6.03 -6.54 -14.14
C GLU A 19 5.29 -7.35 -15.19
N GLU A 20 4.80 -6.69 -16.23
CA GLU A 20 4.35 -7.38 -17.45
C GLU A 20 5.55 -8.14 -18.02
N ARG A 21 5.69 -9.42 -17.67
CA ARG A 21 6.53 -10.32 -18.46
C ARG A 21 5.82 -10.55 -19.78
N GLU A 22 6.27 -9.83 -20.82
CA GLU A 22 5.91 -10.10 -22.21
C GLU A 22 6.07 -11.60 -22.50
N GLY A 23 4.99 -12.26 -22.94
CA GLY A 23 5.10 -13.56 -23.63
C GLY A 23 4.20 -14.72 -23.19
N VAL A 24 3.19 -14.52 -22.34
CA VAL A 24 2.21 -15.59 -22.03
C VAL A 24 0.80 -15.02 -22.09
N GLU A 25 -0.10 -15.66 -22.83
CA GLU A 25 -1.55 -15.42 -22.72
C GLU A 25 -1.97 -15.67 -21.27
N LEU A 26 -2.02 -14.59 -20.48
CA LEU A 26 -2.43 -14.64 -19.09
C LEU A 26 -3.95 -14.87 -19.05
N PRO A 27 -4.45 -15.82 -18.23
CA PRO A 27 -5.86 -15.87 -17.92
C PRO A 27 -6.29 -14.51 -17.35
N PRO A 28 -7.55 -14.06 -17.56
CA PRO A 28 -8.02 -12.79 -17.06
C PRO A 28 -7.66 -12.69 -15.57
N LEU A 29 -7.03 -11.57 -15.19
CA LEU A 29 -6.66 -11.30 -13.81
C LEU A 29 -7.87 -11.61 -12.93
N PRO A 30 -7.72 -12.33 -11.79
CA PRO A 30 -8.77 -12.27 -10.80
C PRO A 30 -8.95 -10.78 -10.46
N GLU A 31 -10.10 -10.22 -10.83
CA GLU A 31 -10.56 -8.88 -10.47
C GLU A 31 -10.87 -8.83 -8.97
N GLU A 32 -9.97 -9.30 -8.12
CA GLU A 32 -9.92 -8.79 -6.75
C GLU A 32 -9.31 -7.40 -6.85
N GLU A 33 -10.11 -6.43 -7.30
CA GLU A 33 -9.93 -5.05 -6.88
C GLU A 33 -9.83 -5.11 -5.36
N ALA A 34 -8.60 -5.03 -4.84
CA ALA A 34 -8.35 -5.15 -3.43
C ALA A 34 -9.19 -4.09 -2.73
N ALA A 35 -10.26 -4.53 -2.07
CA ALA A 35 -11.21 -3.64 -1.42
C ALA A 35 -10.44 -2.74 -0.46
N PRO A 36 -10.75 -1.43 -0.45
CA PRO A 36 -10.01 -0.49 0.38
C PRO A 36 -10.17 -0.89 1.84
N ARG A 37 -9.03 -1.06 2.51
CA ARG A 37 -8.92 -1.50 3.90
C ARG A 37 -8.08 -0.50 4.70
N PRO A 38 -8.24 -0.44 6.02
CA PRO A 38 -7.43 0.44 6.87
C PRO A 38 -5.94 0.29 6.60
N LEU A 39 -5.19 1.40 6.59
CA LEU A 39 -3.72 1.39 6.39
C LEU A 39 -3.02 0.40 7.33
N ARG A 40 -3.45 0.33 8.60
CA ARG A 40 -2.90 -0.61 9.58
C ARG A 40 -2.99 -2.09 9.16
N GLU A 41 -3.95 -2.44 8.32
CA GLU A 41 -4.16 -3.81 7.86
C GLU A 41 -3.40 -4.12 6.57
N ILE A 42 -3.17 -3.11 5.71
CA ILE A 42 -2.55 -3.31 4.39
C ILE A 42 -1.05 -3.02 4.36
N LEU A 43 -0.56 -2.07 5.18
CA LEU A 43 0.85 -1.73 5.27
C LEU A 43 1.77 -2.81 5.89
N PRO A 44 1.31 -3.81 6.68
CA PRO A 44 2.17 -4.94 7.06
C PRO A 44 2.83 -5.63 5.86
N ALA A 45 2.13 -5.74 4.72
CA ALA A 45 2.68 -6.34 3.51
C ALA A 45 3.85 -5.52 2.93
N PHE A 46 3.76 -4.19 2.98
CA PHE A 46 4.84 -3.30 2.57
C PHE A 46 6.05 -3.38 3.54
N VAL A 47 5.78 -3.42 4.84
CA VAL A 47 6.82 -3.53 5.87
C VAL A 47 7.58 -4.86 5.75
N ALA A 48 6.88 -5.97 5.48
CA ALA A 48 7.49 -7.28 5.30
C ALA A 48 8.28 -7.42 3.98
N ALA A 49 8.00 -6.60 2.97
CA ALA A 49 8.66 -6.64 1.68
C ALA A 49 10.11 -6.15 1.75
N SER A 50 10.98 -6.70 0.89
CA SER A 50 12.36 -6.24 0.74
C SER A 50 12.44 -4.83 0.13
N PRO A 51 13.55 -4.09 0.28
CA PRO A 51 13.68 -2.75 -0.30
C PRO A 51 13.44 -2.69 -1.81
N ALA A 52 13.83 -3.73 -2.56
CA ALA A 52 13.60 -3.83 -3.99
C ALA A 52 12.10 -4.03 -4.32
N GLU A 53 11.40 -4.83 -3.53
CA GLU A 53 9.96 -5.07 -3.71
C GLU A 53 9.12 -3.87 -3.30
N ARG A 54 9.53 -3.14 -2.25
CA ARG A 54 8.89 -1.91 -1.79
C ARG A 54 8.71 -0.90 -2.92
N GLN A 55 9.70 -0.77 -3.81
CA GLN A 55 9.65 0.11 -4.98
C GLN A 55 8.54 -0.25 -5.99
N GLN A 56 8.01 -1.47 -5.93
CA GLN A 56 6.88 -1.91 -6.76
C GLN A 56 5.53 -1.57 -6.12
N TYR A 57 5.47 -1.20 -4.85
CA TYR A 57 4.23 -0.88 -4.17
C TYR A 57 3.77 0.57 -4.39
N ARG A 58 2.45 0.74 -4.45
CA ARG A 58 1.77 2.04 -4.44
C ARG A 58 0.55 1.95 -3.55
N LEU A 59 0.37 2.94 -2.72
CA LEU A 59 -0.79 3.06 -1.84
C LEU A 59 -1.74 4.09 -2.44
N ILE A 60 -3.02 3.75 -2.54
CA ILE A 60 -4.05 4.64 -3.08
C ILE A 60 -5.12 4.79 -1.99
N LEU A 61 -5.31 6.01 -1.49
CA LEU A 61 -6.37 6.32 -0.54
C LEU A 61 -7.73 6.40 -1.26
N GLU A 62 -8.82 6.26 -0.51
CA GLU A 62 -10.19 6.37 -1.04
C GLU A 62 -10.47 7.73 -1.72
N ASN A 63 -9.80 8.80 -1.28
CA ASN A 63 -9.90 10.13 -1.91
C ASN A 63 -9.15 10.24 -3.26
N GLY A 64 -8.57 9.15 -3.76
CA GLY A 64 -7.80 9.09 -5.01
C GLY A 64 -6.35 9.54 -4.87
N GLN A 65 -5.89 9.92 -3.68
CA GLN A 65 -4.49 10.28 -3.46
C GLN A 65 -3.60 9.05 -3.53
N ALA A 66 -2.59 9.10 -4.38
CA ALA A 66 -1.61 8.04 -4.54
C ALA A 66 -0.29 8.40 -3.83
N PHE A 67 0.29 7.40 -3.16
CA PHE A 67 1.56 7.46 -2.45
C PHE A 67 2.53 6.47 -3.09
N SER A 68 3.74 6.94 -3.32
CA SER A 68 4.87 6.13 -3.77
C SER A 68 5.48 5.31 -2.62
N ALA A 69 6.40 4.42 -2.94
CA ALA A 69 7.14 3.64 -1.95
C ALA A 69 7.89 4.54 -0.95
N ASP A 70 8.42 5.67 -1.42
CA ASP A 70 9.14 6.63 -0.60
C ASP A 70 8.15 7.36 0.33
N ASP A 71 7.01 7.81 -0.19
CA ASP A 71 5.98 8.46 0.64
C ASP A 71 5.42 7.51 1.71
N ILE A 72 5.22 6.23 1.39
CA ILE A 72 4.80 5.21 2.35
C ILE A 72 5.89 5.01 3.41
N SER A 73 7.17 5.01 3.02
CA SER A 73 8.28 4.88 3.96
C SER A 73 8.36 6.08 4.90
N GLU A 74 8.16 7.29 4.40
CA GLU A 74 8.06 8.51 5.22
C GLU A 74 6.85 8.46 6.16
N LEU A 75 5.70 7.99 5.68
CA LEU A 75 4.50 7.79 6.50
C LEU A 75 4.77 6.85 7.68
N LEU A 76 5.48 5.75 7.45
CA LEU A 76 5.85 4.78 8.48
C LEU A 76 6.85 5.32 9.50
N GLN A 77 7.63 6.34 9.16
CA GLN A 77 8.58 6.98 10.09
C GLN A 77 7.90 7.93 11.09
N ARG A 78 6.61 8.22 10.94
CA ARG A 78 5.89 9.09 11.88
C ARG A 78 5.94 8.54 13.31
N PRO A 79 5.96 9.42 14.33
CA PRO A 79 5.99 9.00 15.75
C PRO A 79 4.75 8.24 16.20
N ASP A 80 3.62 8.41 15.50
CA ASP A 80 2.34 7.75 15.74
C ASP A 80 2.17 6.46 14.92
N SER A 81 3.22 5.97 14.25
CA SER A 81 3.15 4.76 13.45
C SER A 81 3.01 3.49 14.30
N PRO A 82 2.02 2.62 14.03
CA PRO A 82 1.85 1.35 14.75
C PRO A 82 2.88 0.28 14.35
N PHE A 83 3.78 0.60 13.43
CA PHE A 83 4.76 -0.33 12.84
C PHE A 83 6.20 -0.11 13.33
N ARG A 84 6.38 0.66 14.41
CA ARG A 84 7.69 0.91 15.03
C ARG A 84 8.20 -0.25 15.87
#